data_AF-A0A2Z5K1A8-F1
#
_entry.id   AF-A0A2Z5K1A8-F1
#
_cell.length_a   1.000
_cell.length_b   1.000
_cell.length_c   1.000
_cell.angle_alpha   90.00
_cell.angle_beta   90.00
_cell.angle_gamma   90.00
#
_symmetry.space_group_name_H-M   'P 1'
#
loop_
_entity.id
_entity.type
_entity.pdbx_description
1 polymer ?
#
loop_
_entity_poly.entity_id
_entity_poly.type
_entity_poly.pdbx_seq_one_letter_code
_entity_poly.pdbx_strand_id
1 'polypeptide(L)'
;MDAYVQCSGDIVTGAGGELVRQENLFRLGASSFADFVTVDLVTHTDVWLPYDLKGRHRQEVYTANGPRLAAVLRDLSEVLGSETDPDDSTYFAKPTETLGYLWASDAENAASFEPLDVGDNASYHAGLAWLERLRSAHDRGLSPSAALAVVSATADTSAGRVAPACEPRTVALAVLRDRSRG
;
A
#
# COMPACT_ATOMS: atom_id res chain seq x y z
N MET A 1 -17.81 -23.02 -5.06
CA MET A 1 -18.52 -23.14 -3.76
C MET A 1 -18.25 -21.85 -3.04
N ASP A 2 -19.29 -21.21 -2.52
CA ASP A 2 -19.17 -19.88 -1.97
C ASP A 2 -19.47 -19.96 -0.48
N ALA A 3 -18.52 -19.51 0.33
CA ALA A 3 -18.64 -19.44 1.77
C ALA A 3 -18.37 -18.01 2.22
N TYR A 4 -19.11 -17.52 3.21
CA TYR A 4 -18.84 -16.22 3.79
C TYR A 4 -19.07 -16.22 5.30
N VAL A 5 -18.40 -15.30 5.97
CA VAL A 5 -18.63 -14.98 7.39
C VAL A 5 -18.88 -13.49 7.53
N GLN A 6 -19.86 -13.14 8.36
CA GLN A 6 -20.09 -11.76 8.79
C GLN A 6 -19.32 -11.50 10.07
N CYS A 7 -18.54 -10.43 10.05
CA CYS A 7 -17.68 -10.04 11.15
C CYS A 7 -18.18 -8.72 11.72
N SER A 8 -18.35 -8.68 13.04
CA SER A 8 -18.68 -7.47 13.79
C SER A 8 -17.44 -6.96 14.49
N GLY A 9 -17.25 -5.64 14.58
CA GLY A 9 -16.04 -5.04 15.15
C GLY A 9 -16.26 -3.63 15.67
N ASP A 10 -15.25 -3.06 16.31
CA ASP A 10 -15.31 -1.71 16.87
C ASP A 10 -14.68 -0.69 15.92
N ILE A 11 -15.40 0.37 15.60
CA ILE A 11 -14.94 1.47 14.77
C ILE A 11 -14.96 2.79 15.53
N VAL A 12 -14.11 3.73 15.12
CA VAL A 12 -14.16 5.11 15.62
C VAL A 12 -15.06 5.93 14.69
N THR A 13 -16.10 6.59 15.20
CA THR A 13 -17.10 7.29 14.35
C THR A 13 -17.07 8.82 14.42
N GLY A 14 -16.26 9.41 15.31
CA GLY A 14 -16.20 10.85 15.52
C GLY A 14 -14.84 11.39 15.97
N ALA A 15 -14.73 12.73 15.95
CA ALA A 15 -13.54 13.49 16.33
C ALA A 15 -13.03 13.19 17.75
N GLY A 16 -13.94 12.83 18.66
CA GLY A 16 -13.62 12.50 20.05
C GLY A 16 -13.09 11.08 20.28
N GLY A 17 -12.89 10.29 19.22
CA GLY A 17 -12.43 8.90 19.36
C GLY A 17 -13.50 7.94 19.87
N GLU A 18 -14.78 8.27 19.70
CA GLU A 18 -15.89 7.43 20.14
C GLU A 18 -15.85 6.06 19.46
N LEU A 19 -15.66 5.01 20.26
CA LEU A 19 -15.68 3.62 19.82
C LEU A 19 -17.12 3.10 19.78
N VAL A 20 -17.54 2.67 18.60
CA VAL A 20 -18.86 2.09 18.36
C VAL A 20 -18.69 0.67 17.85
N ARG A 21 -19.33 -0.27 18.53
CA ARG A 21 -19.49 -1.65 18.06
C ARG A 21 -20.42 -1.64 16.85
N GLN A 22 -19.91 -2.03 15.70
CA GLN A 22 -20.68 -2.19 14.47
C GLN A 22 -20.90 -3.67 14.17
N GLU A 23 -22.18 -4.04 14.08
CA GLU A 23 -22.60 -5.32 13.53
C GLU A 23 -22.45 -5.31 12.00
N ASN A 24 -22.08 -6.44 11.41
CA ASN A 24 -21.80 -6.56 9.97
C ASN A 24 -20.79 -5.52 9.50
N LEU A 25 -19.69 -5.36 10.26
CA LEU A 25 -18.63 -4.44 9.90
C LEU A 25 -17.93 -4.86 8.60
N PHE A 26 -17.68 -6.16 8.49
CA PHE A 26 -17.10 -6.77 7.30
C PHE A 26 -17.85 -8.04 6.90
N ARG A 27 -17.81 -8.34 5.61
CA ARG A 27 -18.04 -9.70 5.09
C ARG A 27 -16.72 -10.21 4.53
N LEU A 28 -16.26 -11.34 5.03
CA LEU A 28 -15.15 -12.10 4.42
C LEU A 28 -15.77 -13.25 3.63
N GLY A 29 -15.59 -13.23 2.32
CA GLY A 29 -16.06 -14.25 1.39
C GLY A 29 -14.91 -15.06 0.82
N ALA A 30 -15.18 -16.31 0.49
CA ALA A 30 -14.29 -17.16 -0.28
C ALA A 30 -15.10 -17.90 -1.34
N SER A 31 -14.63 -17.84 -2.58
CA SER A 31 -15.28 -18.48 -3.73
C SER A 31 -14.26 -19.33 -4.48
N SER A 32 -14.59 -20.60 -4.69
CA SER A 32 -13.77 -21.50 -5.49
C SER A 32 -14.34 -21.63 -6.90
N PHE A 33 -13.55 -21.32 -7.92
CA PHE A 33 -13.91 -21.54 -9.32
C PHE A 33 -12.73 -22.15 -10.09
N ALA A 34 -13.00 -23.24 -10.82
CA ALA A 34 -11.98 -24.01 -11.52
C ALA A 34 -10.78 -24.36 -10.61
N ASP A 35 -9.59 -23.87 -10.97
CA ASP A 35 -8.29 -24.10 -10.33
C ASP A 35 -7.86 -22.95 -9.40
N PHE A 36 -8.73 -21.97 -9.13
CA PHE A 36 -8.44 -20.84 -8.25
C PHE A 36 -9.48 -20.65 -7.15
N VAL A 37 -9.02 -20.06 -6.05
CA VAL A 37 -9.86 -19.59 -4.94
C VAL A 37 -9.65 -18.09 -4.83
N THR A 38 -10.75 -17.34 -4.84
CA THR A 38 -10.74 -15.92 -4.53
C THR A 38 -11.23 -15.70 -3.11
N VAL A 39 -10.65 -14.72 -2.43
CA VAL A 39 -11.09 -14.25 -1.11
C VAL A 39 -11.40 -12.76 -1.22
N ASP A 40 -12.61 -12.36 -0.85
CA ASP A 40 -13.04 -10.96 -0.84
C ASP A 40 -13.28 -10.45 0.58
N LEU A 41 -12.84 -9.22 0.85
CA LEU A 41 -13.21 -8.47 2.06
C LEU A 41 -14.08 -7.28 1.67
N VAL A 42 -15.35 -7.30 2.10
CA VAL A 42 -16.30 -6.22 1.86
C VAL A 42 -16.50 -5.41 3.13
N THR A 43 -16.35 -4.09 3.04
CA THR A 43 -16.66 -3.15 4.13
C THR A 43 -18.01 -2.48 3.90
N HIS A 44 -18.82 -2.30 4.94
CA HIS A 44 -20.16 -1.71 4.83
C HIS A 44 -20.27 -0.24 5.27
N THR A 45 -19.14 0.41 5.55
CA THR A 45 -19.08 1.76 6.10
C THR A 45 -17.88 2.52 5.51
N ASP A 46 -17.98 3.85 5.45
CA ASP A 46 -16.97 4.73 4.86
C ASP A 46 -15.95 5.27 5.86
N VAL A 47 -15.99 4.82 7.13
CA VAL A 47 -15.01 5.23 8.17
C VAL A 47 -13.56 4.85 7.84
N TRP A 48 -13.37 3.97 6.86
CA TRP A 48 -12.06 3.54 6.36
C TRP A 48 -11.48 4.49 5.29
N LEU A 49 -12.27 5.44 4.81
CA LEU A 49 -11.93 6.34 3.71
C LEU A 49 -11.69 7.77 4.23
N PRO A 50 -10.83 8.56 3.56
CA PRO A 50 -10.59 9.95 3.92
C PRO A 50 -11.82 10.85 3.65
N TYR A 51 -12.72 10.41 2.77
CA TYR A 51 -13.99 11.08 2.47
C TYR A 51 -15.15 10.12 2.72
N ASP A 52 -16.24 10.64 3.26
CA ASP A 52 -17.48 9.89 3.37
C ASP A 52 -18.19 9.78 2.01
N LEU A 53 -19.25 8.96 1.90
CA LEU A 53 -19.99 8.77 0.65
C LEU A 53 -20.72 10.03 0.15
N LYS A 54 -20.75 11.10 0.96
CA LYS A 54 -21.23 12.44 0.56
C LYS A 54 -20.09 13.37 0.15
N GLY A 55 -18.87 12.88 0.06
CA GLY A 55 -17.67 13.64 -0.29
C GLY A 55 -17.14 14.54 0.83
N ARG A 56 -17.61 14.38 2.07
CA ARG A 56 -17.12 15.18 3.20
C ARG A 56 -15.84 14.58 3.75
N HIS A 57 -14.83 15.42 3.91
CA HIS A 57 -13.54 15.01 4.46
C HIS A 57 -13.64 14.66 5.95
N ARG A 58 -13.10 13.50 6.36
CA ARG A 58 -13.15 12.98 7.74
C ARG A 58 -11.78 12.46 8.21
N GLN A 59 -10.77 13.32 8.15
CA GLN A 59 -9.38 12.94 8.44
C GLN A 59 -9.15 12.25 9.77
N GLU A 60 -9.79 12.71 10.85
CA GLU A 60 -9.60 12.15 12.20
C GLU A 60 -10.15 10.72 12.28
N VAL A 61 -11.32 10.48 11.70
CA VAL A 61 -11.94 9.16 11.59
C VAL A 61 -11.09 8.23 10.73
N TYR A 62 -10.61 8.71 9.58
CA TYR A 62 -9.72 7.95 8.72
C TYR A 62 -8.39 7.60 9.40
N THR A 63 -7.77 8.55 10.10
CA THR A 63 -6.50 8.33 10.81
C THR A 63 -6.64 7.26 11.90
N ALA A 64 -7.80 7.18 12.55
CA ALA A 64 -8.09 6.18 13.57
C ALA A 64 -8.43 4.79 13.00
N ASN A 65 -9.06 4.70 11.82
CA ASN A 65 -9.58 3.45 11.28
C ASN A 65 -8.79 2.90 10.08
N GLY A 66 -8.38 3.75 9.14
CA GLY A 66 -7.68 3.38 7.91
C GLY A 66 -6.47 2.46 8.13
N PRO A 67 -5.54 2.79 9.05
CA PRO A 67 -4.40 1.90 9.36
C PRO A 67 -4.81 0.52 9.88
N ARG A 68 -5.98 0.40 10.53
CA ARG A 68 -6.50 -0.87 11.06
C ARG A 68 -7.01 -1.76 9.93
N LEU A 69 -7.72 -1.20 8.95
CA LEU A 69 -8.11 -1.94 7.74
C LEU A 69 -6.88 -2.39 6.95
N ALA A 70 -5.90 -1.50 6.78
CA ALA A 70 -4.64 -1.86 6.12
C ALA A 70 -3.88 -2.99 6.83
N ALA A 71 -3.91 -3.03 8.17
CA ALA A 71 -3.35 -4.14 8.93
C ALA A 71 -4.08 -5.46 8.66
N VAL A 72 -5.42 -5.46 8.69
CA VAL A 72 -6.22 -6.65 8.38
C VAL A 72 -5.95 -7.19 6.97
N LEU A 73 -5.86 -6.32 5.97
CA LEU A 73 -5.54 -6.73 4.59
C LEU A 73 -4.15 -7.37 4.49
N ARG A 74 -3.15 -6.82 5.21
CA ARG A 74 -1.82 -7.45 5.27
C ARG A 74 -1.86 -8.82 5.92
N ASP A 75 -2.54 -8.95 7.06
CA ASP A 75 -2.65 -10.22 7.79
C ASP A 75 -3.36 -11.28 6.92
N LEU A 76 -4.41 -10.89 6.18
CA LEU A 76 -5.08 -11.77 5.22
C LEU A 76 -4.13 -12.21 4.10
N SER A 77 -3.37 -11.30 3.51
CA SER A 77 -2.38 -11.65 2.48
C SER A 77 -1.30 -12.60 3.01
N GLU A 78 -0.83 -12.41 4.24
CA GLU A 78 0.14 -13.32 4.88
C GLU A 78 -0.46 -14.71 5.09
N VAL A 79 -1.69 -14.79 5.63
CA VAL A 79 -2.37 -16.07 5.87
C VAL A 79 -2.68 -16.82 4.58
N LEU A 80 -3.05 -16.10 3.51
CA LEU A 80 -3.40 -16.69 2.22
C LEU A 80 -2.17 -16.97 1.35
N GLY A 81 -0.99 -16.43 1.70
CA GLY A 81 0.23 -16.56 0.91
C GLY A 81 0.13 -15.88 -0.46
N SER A 82 -0.76 -14.89 -0.62
CA SER A 82 -0.99 -14.16 -1.86
C SER A 82 -1.12 -12.67 -1.59
N GLU A 83 -0.46 -11.86 -2.41
CA GLU A 83 -0.69 -10.42 -2.43
C GLU A 83 -2.14 -10.12 -2.84
N THR A 84 -2.69 -9.03 -2.31
CA THR A 84 -4.01 -8.54 -2.72
C THR A 84 -3.92 -7.99 -4.14
N ASP A 85 -4.77 -8.47 -5.04
CA ASP A 85 -4.94 -7.87 -6.36
C ASP A 85 -5.80 -6.59 -6.24
N PRO A 86 -5.25 -5.40 -6.52
CA PRO A 86 -6.03 -4.17 -6.46
C PRO A 86 -7.05 -4.11 -7.61
N ASP A 87 -8.33 -4.00 -7.26
CA ASP A 87 -9.39 -3.76 -8.25
C ASP A 87 -9.36 -2.30 -8.77
N ASP A 88 -10.20 -1.97 -9.75
CA ASP A 88 -10.26 -0.62 -10.34
C ASP A 88 -10.54 0.46 -9.28
N SER A 89 -9.87 1.61 -9.45
CA SER A 89 -10.14 2.79 -8.63
C SER A 89 -11.59 3.24 -8.78
N THR A 90 -12.26 3.49 -7.65
CA THR A 90 -13.57 4.14 -7.63
C THR A 90 -13.43 5.63 -7.34
N TYR A 91 -14.49 6.40 -7.56
CA TYR A 91 -14.52 7.83 -7.22
C TYR A 91 -14.17 8.11 -5.74
N PHE A 92 -14.41 7.15 -4.84
CA PHE A 92 -14.29 7.32 -3.39
C PHE A 92 -13.09 6.60 -2.76
N ALA A 93 -12.51 5.62 -3.46
CA ALA A 93 -11.41 4.82 -2.96
C ALA A 93 -10.49 4.41 -4.10
N LYS A 94 -9.20 4.69 -3.92
CA LYS A 94 -8.13 4.07 -4.71
C LYS A 94 -7.55 2.92 -3.89
N PRO A 95 -7.34 1.73 -4.47
CA PRO A 95 -6.52 0.70 -3.86
C PRO A 95 -5.14 1.27 -3.51
N THR A 96 -4.41 0.62 -2.60
CA THR A 96 -3.02 1.04 -2.32
C THR A 96 -2.18 0.69 -3.54
N GLU A 97 -2.04 1.66 -4.44
CA GLU A 97 -1.35 1.51 -5.72
C GLU A 97 0.17 1.48 -5.49
N THR A 98 0.84 0.53 -6.13
CA THR A 98 2.31 0.48 -6.13
C THR A 98 2.81 1.66 -6.95
N LEU A 99 3.38 2.67 -6.27
CA LEU A 99 3.88 3.89 -6.93
C LEU A 99 5.11 3.63 -7.82
N GLY A 100 5.86 2.56 -7.54
CA GLY A 100 7.08 2.22 -8.25
C GLY A 100 8.04 1.37 -7.43
N TYR A 101 9.24 1.17 -7.98
CA TYR A 101 10.29 0.33 -7.42
C TYR A 101 11.54 1.13 -7.11
N LEU A 102 12.11 0.92 -5.92
CA LEU A 102 13.45 1.38 -5.57
C LEU A 102 14.48 0.32 -5.93
N TRP A 103 15.61 0.73 -6.47
CA TRP A 103 16.73 -0.17 -6.76
C TRP A 103 18.07 0.49 -6.47
N ALA A 104 19.07 -0.35 -6.20
CA ALA A 104 20.45 0.05 -5.98
C ALA A 104 21.42 -0.98 -6.57
N SER A 105 22.57 -0.50 -7.02
CA SER A 105 23.68 -1.28 -7.54
C SER A 105 25.00 -0.67 -7.05
N ASP A 106 25.65 -1.33 -6.11
CA ASP A 106 26.98 -0.90 -5.63
C ASP A 106 28.04 -1.02 -6.73
N ALA A 107 27.90 -1.99 -7.63
CA ALA A 107 28.81 -2.19 -8.77
C ALA A 107 28.76 -1.03 -9.78
N GLU A 108 27.56 -0.45 -10.00
CA GLU A 108 27.38 0.69 -10.89
C GLU A 108 27.42 2.04 -10.15
N ASN A 109 27.63 2.01 -8.82
CA ASN A 109 27.49 3.16 -7.93
C ASN A 109 26.19 3.95 -8.18
N ALA A 110 25.08 3.25 -8.36
CA ALA A 110 23.81 3.83 -8.78
C ALA A 110 22.64 3.38 -7.89
N ALA A 111 21.76 4.30 -7.55
CA ALA A 111 20.46 4.00 -6.96
C ALA A 111 19.40 4.93 -7.55
N SER A 112 18.18 4.44 -7.74
CA SER A 112 17.10 5.24 -8.31
C SER A 112 15.73 4.72 -7.87
N PHE A 113 14.72 5.50 -8.19
CA PHE A 113 13.32 5.12 -8.21
C PHE A 113 12.86 4.94 -9.65
N GLU A 114 12.11 3.87 -9.92
CA GLU A 114 11.45 3.60 -11.20
C GLU A 114 9.93 3.63 -10.96
N PRO A 115 9.20 4.67 -11.43
CA PRO A 115 7.75 4.74 -11.26
C PRO A 115 7.05 3.60 -12.00
N LEU A 116 5.94 3.10 -11.44
CA LEU A 116 5.11 2.10 -12.11
C LEU A 116 4.26 2.74 -13.21
N ASP A 117 3.63 3.88 -12.91
CA ASP A 117 2.89 4.71 -13.87
C ASP A 117 3.50 6.12 -13.92
N VAL A 118 4.04 6.49 -15.09
CA VAL A 118 4.66 7.80 -15.32
C VAL A 118 3.61 8.92 -15.52
N GLY A 119 2.39 8.55 -15.89
CA GLY A 119 1.27 9.48 -16.10
C GLY A 119 0.55 9.88 -14.81
N ASP A 120 0.73 9.12 -13.73
CA ASP A 120 0.14 9.43 -12.43
C ASP A 120 0.97 10.46 -11.65
N ASN A 121 0.29 11.52 -11.19
CA ASN A 121 0.93 12.63 -10.49
C ASN A 121 1.47 12.19 -9.11
N ALA A 122 0.87 11.20 -8.45
CA ALA A 122 1.36 10.70 -7.17
C ALA A 122 2.65 9.90 -7.34
N SER A 123 2.73 9.03 -8.34
CA SER A 123 3.95 8.29 -8.72
C SER A 123 5.10 9.23 -9.11
N TYR A 124 4.80 10.30 -9.86
CA TYR A 124 5.78 11.35 -10.19
C TYR A 124 6.33 12.07 -8.94
N HIS A 125 5.45 12.58 -8.06
CA HIS A 125 5.87 13.27 -6.84
C HIS A 125 6.62 12.35 -5.88
N ALA A 126 6.21 11.09 -5.77
CA ALA A 126 6.92 10.08 -4.99
C ALA A 126 8.33 9.87 -5.54
N GLY A 127 8.47 9.75 -6.86
CA GLY A 127 9.77 9.60 -7.52
C GLY A 127 10.73 10.76 -7.20
N LEU A 128 10.27 12.01 -7.28
CA LEU A 128 11.09 13.17 -6.91
C LEU A 128 11.58 13.11 -5.46
N ALA A 129 10.69 12.77 -4.53
CA ALA A 129 11.04 12.68 -3.11
C ALA A 129 12.01 11.52 -2.83
N TRP A 130 11.81 10.36 -3.46
CA TRP A 130 12.73 9.22 -3.34
C TRP A 130 14.11 9.50 -3.91
N LEU A 131 14.17 10.14 -5.09
CA LEU A 131 15.44 10.55 -5.71
C LEU A 131 16.19 11.57 -4.85
N GLU A 132 15.49 12.54 -4.24
CA GLU A 132 16.10 13.50 -3.32
C GLU A 132 16.73 12.81 -2.11
N ARG A 133 16.02 11.85 -1.52
CA ARG A 133 16.49 11.07 -0.36
C ARG A 133 17.72 10.25 -0.71
N LEU A 134 17.72 9.57 -1.86
CA LEU A 134 18.86 8.80 -2.36
C LEU A 134 20.07 9.71 -2.64
N ARG A 135 19.85 10.89 -3.25
CA ARG A 135 20.89 11.89 -3.47
C ARG A 135 21.51 12.36 -2.16
N SER A 136 20.68 12.73 -1.19
CA SER A 136 21.17 13.15 0.14
C SER A 136 21.98 12.05 0.85
N ALA A 137 21.57 10.78 0.71
CA ALA A 137 22.33 9.65 1.24
C ALA A 137 23.68 9.45 0.53
N HIS A 138 23.70 9.59 -0.80
CA HIS A 138 24.93 9.55 -1.59
C HIS A 138 25.89 10.70 -1.24
N ASP A 139 25.38 11.92 -1.04
CA ASP A 139 26.18 13.08 -0.64
C ASP A 139 26.83 12.91 0.75
N ARG A 140 26.28 12.02 1.58
CA ARG A 140 26.87 11.58 2.86
C ARG A 140 27.92 10.47 2.71
N GLY A 141 28.20 10.03 1.49
CA GLY A 141 29.18 8.99 1.18
C GLY A 141 28.68 7.56 1.38
N LEU A 142 27.37 7.34 1.46
CA LEU A 142 26.80 5.99 1.56
C LEU A 142 26.88 5.27 0.21
N SER A 143 27.19 3.96 0.24
CA SER A 143 27.03 3.13 -0.96
C SER A 143 25.56 3.08 -1.38
N PRO A 144 25.24 2.80 -2.65
CA PRO A 144 23.87 2.68 -3.13
C PRO A 144 22.98 1.76 -2.29
N SER A 145 23.48 0.59 -1.89
CA SER A 145 22.73 -0.37 -1.06
C SER A 145 22.54 0.14 0.38
N ALA A 146 23.53 0.83 0.94
CA ALA A 146 23.41 1.48 2.24
C ALA A 146 22.44 2.67 2.21
N ALA A 147 22.47 3.46 1.14
CA ALA A 147 21.51 4.54 0.90
C ALA A 147 20.09 3.98 0.80
N LEU A 148 19.89 2.91 0.02
CA LEU A 148 18.60 2.24 -0.12
C LEU A 148 18.05 1.75 1.23
N ALA A 149 18.88 1.09 2.05
CA ALA A 149 18.47 0.63 3.38
C ALA A 149 18.04 1.78 4.29
N VAL A 150 18.80 2.88 4.31
CA VAL A 150 18.50 4.06 5.13
C VAL A 150 17.20 4.73 4.70
N VAL A 151 17.01 4.97 3.39
CA VAL A 151 15.81 5.66 2.90
C VAL A 151 14.57 4.78 3.03
N SER A 152 14.70 3.46 2.87
CA SER A 152 13.58 2.52 3.03
C SER A 152 13.08 2.43 4.47
N ALA A 153 13.97 2.69 5.45
CA ALA A 153 13.64 2.72 6.88
C ALA A 153 13.03 4.07 7.34
N THR A 154 12.83 5.04 6.44
CA THR A 154 12.31 6.36 6.81
C THR A 154 10.91 6.29 7.42
N ALA A 155 10.66 7.13 8.43
CA ALA A 155 9.34 7.33 9.02
C ALA A 155 8.46 8.26 8.17
N ASP A 156 9.05 9.03 7.26
CA ASP A 156 8.34 9.96 6.38
C ASP A 156 7.63 9.23 5.23
N THR A 157 6.32 9.12 5.35
CA THR A 157 5.44 8.43 4.39
C THR A 157 4.87 9.32 3.29
N SER A 158 5.31 10.58 3.17
CA SER A 158 4.78 11.54 2.18
C SER A 158 4.96 11.08 0.72
N ALA A 159 5.97 10.27 0.45
CA ALA A 159 6.28 9.67 -0.86
C ALA A 159 5.88 8.19 -0.96
N GLY A 160 4.99 7.73 -0.08
CA GLY A 160 4.78 6.31 0.18
C GLY A 160 5.84 5.69 1.10
N ARG A 161 5.71 4.39 1.35
CA ARG A 161 6.58 3.60 2.22
C ARG A 161 6.94 2.30 1.51
N VAL A 162 8.18 1.84 1.68
CA VAL A 162 8.56 0.48 1.28
C VAL A 162 7.83 -0.51 2.19
N ALA A 163 6.98 -1.37 1.62
CA ALA A 163 6.20 -2.32 2.40
C ALA A 163 7.15 -3.25 3.19
N PRO A 164 6.96 -3.42 4.52
CA PRO A 164 7.88 -4.18 5.36
C PRO A 164 7.89 -5.69 5.05
N ALA A 165 6.84 -6.19 4.40
CA ALA A 165 6.75 -7.57 3.90
C ALA A 165 7.38 -7.76 2.51
N CYS A 166 7.82 -6.68 1.85
CA CYS A 166 8.45 -6.77 0.55
C CYS A 166 9.87 -7.28 0.73
N GLU A 167 10.08 -8.57 0.48
CA GLU A 167 11.40 -9.16 0.54
C GLU A 167 12.32 -8.49 -0.49
N PRO A 168 13.52 -8.03 -0.11
CA PRO A 168 14.46 -7.44 -1.07
C PRO A 168 14.79 -8.46 -2.15
N ARG A 169 14.38 -8.19 -3.39
CA ARG A 169 14.67 -9.07 -4.53
C ARG A 169 15.90 -8.55 -5.26
N THR A 170 16.92 -9.38 -5.38
CA THR A 170 18.01 -9.12 -6.33
C THR A 170 17.53 -9.52 -7.72
N VAL A 171 17.29 -8.55 -8.58
CA VAL A 171 16.85 -8.76 -9.97
C VAL A 171 17.71 -7.91 -10.90
N ALA A 172 17.93 -8.38 -12.13
CA ALA A 172 18.64 -7.58 -13.12
C ALA A 172 17.85 -6.29 -13.43
N LEU A 173 18.54 -5.14 -13.48
CA LEU A 173 17.92 -3.83 -13.75
C LEU A 173 17.08 -3.82 -15.04
N ALA A 174 17.50 -4.56 -16.06
CA ALA A 174 16.76 -4.72 -17.31
C ALA A 174 15.36 -5.31 -17.10
N VAL A 175 15.21 -6.24 -16.16
CA VAL A 175 13.93 -6.89 -15.84
C VAL A 175 12.98 -5.93 -15.11
N LEU A 176 13.51 -5.06 -14.24
CA LEU A 176 12.69 -4.02 -13.59
C LEU A 176 12.14 -3.01 -14.61
N ARG A 177 12.98 -2.58 -15.56
CA ARG A 177 12.59 -1.64 -16.63
C ARG A 177 11.58 -2.22 -17.62
N ASP A 178 11.58 -3.54 -17.81
CA ASP A 178 10.58 -4.19 -18.67
C ASP A 178 9.22 -4.27 -17.99
N ARG A 179 9.21 -4.44 -16.65
CA ARG A 179 7.99 -4.46 -15.82
C ARG A 179 7.35 -3.09 -15.61
N SER A 180 8.10 -2.00 -15.73
CA SER A 180 7.52 -0.64 -15.70
C SER A 180 6.91 -0.19 -17.03
N ARG A 181 7.00 -1.02 -18.08
CA ARG A 181 6.52 -0.70 -19.44
C ARG A 181 5.31 -1.50 -19.89
N GLY A 182 4.92 -2.52 -19.13
CA GLY A 182 3.75 -3.36 -19.40
C GLY A 182 2.63 -3.04 -18.43
#